data_AF-I4HD91-F1
#
_entry.id   AF-I4HD91-F1
#
_cell.length_a   1.000
_cell.length_b   1.000
_cell.length_c   1.000
_cell.angle_alpha   90.00
_cell.angle_beta   90.00
_cell.angle_gamma   90.00
#
_symmetry.space_group_name_H-M   'P 1'
#
loop_
_entity.id
_entity.type
_entity.pdbx_description
1 polymer ?
#
loop_
_entity_poly.entity_id
_entity_poly.type
_entity_poly.pdbx_seq_one_letter_code
_entity_poly.pdbx_strand_id
1 'polypeptide(L)' 'MHLPSTGPISDRYWRRDRLYFVKIRYKLYLSKFYFMETATILGISIAAALVGITALALYTAFGPPAAELSDPFEDHED' A
#
# COMPACT_ATOMS: atom_id res chain seq x y z
N MET A 1 46.83 0.35 -16.76
CA MET A 1 46.12 1.65 -16.84
C MET A 1 45.44 1.86 -15.50
N HIS A 2 46.09 2.55 -14.56
CA HIS A 2 45.56 2.75 -13.20
C HIS A 2 44.55 3.90 -13.22
N LEU A 3 43.30 3.63 -12.85
CA LEU A 3 42.30 4.67 -12.68
C LEU A 3 42.67 5.55 -11.48
N PRO A 4 42.51 6.89 -11.57
CA PRO A 4 42.78 7.77 -10.45
C PRO A 4 41.79 7.46 -9.32
N SER A 5 42.33 7.18 -8.13
CA SER A 5 41.55 7.08 -6.89
C SER A 5 40.86 8.42 -6.65
N THR A 6 39.55 8.45 -6.88
CA THR A 6 38.76 9.65 -6.71
C THR A 6 38.52 9.87 -5.22
N GLY A 7 39.08 10.92 -4.64
CA GLY A 7 38.90 11.27 -3.23
C GLY A 7 37.43 11.54 -2.85
N PRO A 8 37.14 11.83 -1.56
CA PRO A 8 35.79 11.90 -0.96
C PRO A 8 34.84 12.95 -1.57
N ILE A 9 35.34 13.76 -2.50
CA ILE A 9 34.58 14.72 -3.31
C ILE A 9 33.71 13.97 -4.34
N SER A 10 34.24 12.94 -4.99
CA SER A 10 33.53 12.17 -6.03
C SER A 10 32.32 11.41 -5.49
N ASP A 11 32.46 10.77 -4.32
CA ASP A 11 31.38 10.07 -3.64
C ASP A 11 30.21 11.00 -3.27
N ARG A 12 30.50 12.27 -2.98
CA ARG A 12 29.45 13.28 -2.72
C ARG A 12 28.70 13.68 -3.98
N TYR A 13 29.36 13.70 -5.14
CA TYR A 13 28.70 13.95 -6.43
C TYR A 13 27.78 12.77 -6.80
N TRP A 14 28.28 11.53 -6.76
CA TRP A 14 27.47 10.34 -7.05
C TRP A 14 26.25 10.17 -6.13
N ARG A 15 26.42 10.49 -4.84
CA ARG A 15 25.30 10.44 -3.86
C ARG A 15 24.27 11.54 -4.12
N ARG A 16 24.73 12.73 -4.53
CA ARG A 16 23.86 13.85 -4.92
C ARG A 16 23.04 13.52 -6.14
N ASP A 17 23.64 12.98 -7.20
CA ASP A 17 22.93 12.60 -8.43
C ASP A 17 21.81 11.60 -8.14
N ARG A 18 22.10 10.57 -7.34
CA ARG A 18 21.08 9.61 -6.87
C ARG A 18 19.95 10.29 -6.11
N LEU A 19 20.26 11.24 -5.23
CA LEU A 19 19.25 12.03 -4.51
C LEU A 19 18.43 12.93 -5.43
N TYR A 20 19.04 13.54 -6.45
CA TYR A 20 18.33 14.37 -7.43
C TYR A 20 17.37 13.51 -8.26
N PHE A 21 17.80 12.34 -8.72
CA PHE A 21 16.92 11.39 -9.41
C PHE A 21 15.76 10.92 -8.53
N VAL A 22 16.02 10.59 -7.26
CA VAL A 22 14.97 10.21 -6.30
C VAL A 22 14.01 11.37 -6.05
N LYS A 23 14.52 12.60 -5.86
CA LYS A 23 13.69 13.81 -5.68
C LYS A 23 12.84 14.10 -6.91
N ILE A 24 13.39 13.97 -8.11
CA ILE A 24 12.67 14.18 -9.37
C ILE A 24 11.58 13.13 -9.52
N ARG A 25 11.90 11.85 -9.28
CA ARG A 25 10.91 10.77 -9.35
C ARG A 25 9.81 10.97 -8.31
N TYR A 26 10.16 11.24 -7.05
CA TYR A 26 9.18 11.50 -6.00
C TYR A 26 8.31 12.72 -6.32
N LYS A 27 8.89 13.83 -6.79
CA LYS A 27 8.12 15.02 -7.20
C LYS A 27 7.19 14.73 -8.37
N LEU A 28 7.60 13.87 -9.30
CA LEU A 28 6.76 13.44 -10.43
C LEU A 28 5.60 12.54 -9.97
N TYR A 29 5.86 11.56 -9.10
CA TYR A 29 4.81 10.73 -8.49
C TYR A 29 3.83 11.58 -7.68
N LEU A 30 4.36 12.48 -6.86
CA LEU A 30 3.60 13.34 -5.98
C LEU A 30 2.74 14.34 -6.78
N SER A 31 3.30 14.93 -7.84
CA SER A 31 2.54 15.80 -8.76
C SER A 31 1.41 15.04 -9.47
N LYS A 32 1.66 13.80 -9.89
CA LYS A 32 0.65 12.98 -10.58
C LYS A 32 -0.45 12.52 -9.63
N PHE A 33 -0.11 12.29 -8.36
CA PHE A 33 -1.05 11.95 -7.29
C PHE A 33 -1.94 13.14 -6.90
N TYR A 34 -1.36 14.34 -6.70
CA TYR A 34 -2.15 15.55 -6.42
C TYR A 34 -2.98 16.04 -7.61
N PHE A 35 -2.63 15.63 -8.83
CA PHE A 35 -3.40 15.92 -10.04
C PHE A 35 -4.53 14.91 -10.30
N MET A 36 -4.68 13.86 -9.49
CA MET A 36 -5.79 12.93 -9.64
C MET A 36 -7.11 13.65 -9.38
N GLU A 37 -8.08 13.46 -10.26
CA GLU A 37 -9.41 14.05 -10.12
C GLU A 37 -10.09 13.54 -8.85
N THR A 38 -10.79 14.43 -8.14
CA THR A 38 -11.48 14.12 -6.88
C THR A 38 -12.44 12.94 -7.02
N ALA A 39 -13.12 12.83 -8.16
CA ALA A 39 -14.02 11.72 -8.46
C ALA A 39 -13.30 10.36 -8.50
N THR A 40 -12.08 10.32 -9.06
CA THR A 40 -11.27 9.09 -9.09
C THR A 40 -10.79 8.69 -7.70
N ILE A 41 -10.35 9.67 -6.90
CA ILE A 41 -9.91 9.42 -5.52
C ILE A 41 -11.06 8.85 -4.69
N LEU A 42 -12.25 9.48 -4.78
CA LEU A 42 -13.45 9.00 -4.10
C LEU A 42 -13.87 7.61 -4.59
N GLY A 43 -13.87 7.38 -5.90
CA GLY A 43 -14.23 6.09 -6.49
C GLY A 43 -13.33 4.95 -6.01
N ILE A 44 -12.00 5.16 -6.00
CA ILE A 44 -11.04 4.17 -5.50
C ILE A 44 -11.23 3.94 -3.99
N SER A 45 -11.49 5.00 -3.23
CA SER A 45 -11.71 4.90 -1.77
C SER A 45 -12.94 4.04 -1.44
N ILE A 46 -14.05 4.28 -2.13
CA ILE A 46 -15.29 3.51 -1.98
C ILE A 46 -15.05 2.05 -2.41
N ALA A 47 -14.39 1.82 -3.55
CA ALA A 47 -14.08 0.47 -4.01
C ALA A 47 -13.20 -0.30 -3.00
N ALA A 48 -12.16 0.33 -2.44
CA ALA A 48 -11.31 -0.26 -1.43
C ALA A 48 -12.09 -0.58 -0.13
N ALA A 49 -12.97 0.32 0.30
CA ALA A 49 -13.83 0.09 1.46
C ALA A 49 -14.77 -1.10 1.24
N LEU A 50 -15.39 -1.21 0.05
CA LEU A 50 -16.25 -2.34 -0.30
C LEU A 50 -15.49 -3.66 -0.24
N VAL A 51 -14.31 -3.73 -0.86
CA VAL A 51 -13.46 -4.93 -0.80
C VAL A 51 -13.09 -5.28 0.63
N GLY A 52 -12.72 -4.27 1.45
CA GLY A 52 -12.38 -4.47 2.85
C GLY A 52 -13.55 -5.00 3.69
N ILE A 53 -14.75 -4.44 3.52
CA ILE A 53 -15.96 -4.90 4.20
C ILE A 53 -16.33 -6.31 3.76
N THR A 54 -16.26 -6.61 2.46
CA THR A 54 -16.53 -7.97 1.95
C THR A 54 -15.54 -8.98 2.49
N ALA A 55 -14.24 -8.66 2.52
CA ALA A 55 -13.23 -9.53 3.08
C ALA A 55 -13.44 -9.75 4.59
N LEU A 56 -13.79 -8.68 5.32
CA LEU A 56 -14.11 -8.78 6.75
C LEU A 56 -15.32 -9.68 6.98
N ALA A 57 -16.40 -9.51 6.22
CA ALA A 57 -17.60 -10.32 6.33
C ALA A 57 -17.33 -11.80 6.06
N LEU A 58 -16.51 -12.11 5.05
CA LEU A 58 -16.08 -13.49 4.77
C LEU A 58 -15.23 -14.05 5.92
N TYR A 59 -14.29 -13.26 6.44
CA TYR A 59 -13.45 -13.66 7.56
C TYR A 59 -14.27 -13.93 8.83
N THR A 60 -15.29 -13.11 9.11
CA THR A 60 -16.17 -13.33 10.27
C THR A 60 -17.11 -14.51 10.07
N ALA A 61 -17.64 -14.71 8.86
CA ALA A 61 -18.63 -15.74 8.59
C ALA A 61 -18.03 -17.15 8.41
N PHE A 62 -16.80 -17.24 7.89
CA PHE A 62 -16.17 -18.52 7.56
C PHE A 62 -14.75 -18.70 8.13
N GLY A 63 -14.21 -17.68 8.78
CA GLY A 63 -12.88 -17.75 9.40
C GLY A 63 -12.92 -18.29 10.83
N PRO A 64 -11.79 -18.19 11.56
CA PRO A 64 -11.70 -18.64 12.95
C PRO A 64 -12.82 -18.14 13.88
N PRO A 65 -13.31 -16.88 13.77
CA PRO A 65 -14.40 -16.40 14.60
C PRO A 65 -15.74 -17.13 14.41
N ALA A 66 -15.96 -17.78 13.26
CA ALA A 66 -17.21 -18.49 12.99
C ALA A 66 -17.40 -19.71 13.90
N ALA A 67 -16.30 -20.30 14.38
CA ALA A 67 -16.35 -21.45 15.30
C ALA A 67 -16.81 -21.08 16.72
N GLU A 68 -16.83 -19.79 17.06
CA GLU A 68 -17.34 -19.29 18.34
C GLU A 68 -18.85 -19.02 18.31
N LEU A 69 -19.51 -19.12 17.14
CA LEU A 69 -20.97 -19.02 17.04
C LEU A 69 -21.60 -20.37 17.40
N SER A 70 -22.45 -20.40 18.42
CA SER A 70 -23.27 -21.57 18.75
C SER A 70 -24.25 -21.86 17.62
N ASP A 71 -24.42 -23.13 17.27
CA ASP A 71 -25.44 -23.53 16.30
C ASP A 71 -26.83 -23.33 16.93
N PRO A 72 -27.70 -22.48 16.36
CA PRO A 72 -29.03 -22.20 16.91
C PRO A 72 -30.00 -23.38 16.81
N PHE A 73 -29.64 -24.47 16.14
CA PHE A 73 -30.47 -25.66 16.01
C PHE A 73 -30.05 -26.81 16.93
N GLU A 74 -28.88 -26.72 17.57
CA GLU A 74 -28.34 -27.77 18.46
C GLU A 74 -29.21 -27.97 19.72
N ASP A 75 -29.85 -26.89 20.21
CA ASP A 75 -30.78 -26.92 21.36
C ASP A 75 -32.21 -27.39 21.00
N HIS A 76 -32.44 -27.85 19.77
CA HIS A 76 -33.76 -28.23 19.25
C HIS A 76 -33.86 -29.70 18.82
N GLU A 77 -32.81 -30.49 19.03
CA GLU A 77 -32.75 -31.90 18.62
C GLU A 77 -33.26 -32.91 19.68
N ASP A 78 -33.77 -32.45 20.83
CA ASP A 78 -34.35 -33.26 21.91
C ASP A 78 -35.89 -33.15 22.03
#